data_AF-A0A920CGG7-F1
#
_entry.id   AF-A0A920CGG7-F1
#
_cell.length_a   1.000
_cell.length_b   1.000
_cell.length_c   1.000
_cell.angle_alpha   90.00
_cell.angle_beta   90.00
_cell.angle_gamma   90.00
#
_symmetry.space_group_name_H-M   'P 1'
#
loop_
_entity.id
_entity.type
_entity.pdbx_description
1 polymer ?
#
loop_
_entity_poly.entity_id
_entity_poly.type
_entity_poly.pdbx_seq_one_letter_code
_entity_poly.pdbx_strand_id
1 'polypeptide(L)'
;MIVENSGLDGLKSDLAYLDESAEKVGFIRWQWEYYRATYDYKIEFEQDEYFLRINTRAIEGKLERPDTVLAIEAVYMGRATFPHGLEYESEVPAPVMKTASARLSELKQLLEA
;
A
#
# COMPACT_ATOMS: atom_id res chain seq x y z
N MET A 1 11.92 -3.43 -0.67
CA MET A 1 12.61 -2.15 -0.88
C MET A 1 11.65 -1.07 -0.41
N ILE A 2 12.08 -0.16 0.45
CA ILE A 2 11.26 1.00 0.82
C ILE A 2 11.14 1.91 -0.40
N VAL A 3 9.94 2.34 -0.73
CA VAL A 3 9.72 3.31 -1.81
C VAL A 3 9.88 4.70 -1.21
N GLU A 4 11.10 5.23 -1.31
CA GLU A 4 11.36 6.60 -0.87
C GLU A 4 10.54 7.62 -1.67
N ASN A 5 10.05 8.65 -1.00
CA ASN A 5 9.24 9.73 -1.60
C ASN A 5 7.90 9.27 -2.19
N SER A 6 7.22 8.31 -1.55
CA SER A 6 5.82 7.98 -1.84
C SER A 6 4.90 9.20 -1.79
N GLY A 7 5.26 10.20 -0.97
CA GLY A 7 4.45 11.38 -0.69
C GLY A 7 3.20 11.09 0.13
N LEU A 8 3.04 9.85 0.59
CA LEU A 8 1.91 9.34 1.37
C LEU A 8 2.27 9.20 2.85
N ASP A 9 3.55 9.04 3.18
CA ASP A 9 4.01 8.83 4.55
C ASP A 9 3.54 9.97 5.47
N GLY A 10 2.87 9.61 6.56
CA GLY A 10 2.29 10.55 7.52
C GLY A 10 0.91 11.10 7.15
N LEU A 11 0.38 10.84 5.95
CA LEU A 11 -1.01 11.18 5.63
C LEU A 11 -1.97 10.40 6.52
N LYS A 12 -3.06 11.07 6.88
CA LYS A 12 -4.10 10.53 7.75
C LYS A 12 -5.43 10.53 7.04
N SER A 13 -6.19 9.45 7.25
CA SER A 13 -7.52 9.29 6.68
C SER A 13 -8.34 8.36 7.59
N ASP A 14 -9.67 8.49 7.57
CA ASP A 14 -10.53 7.48 8.18
C ASP A 14 -10.51 6.18 7.37
N LEU A 15 -10.79 5.07 8.05
CA LEU A 15 -10.72 3.73 7.47
C LEU A 15 -11.63 3.60 6.24
N ALA A 16 -12.87 4.10 6.31
CA ALA A 16 -13.82 3.96 5.20
C ALA A 16 -13.34 4.68 3.94
N TYR A 17 -12.89 5.94 4.10
CA TYR A 17 -12.40 6.71 2.97
C TYR A 17 -11.10 6.14 2.39
N LEU A 18 -10.19 5.66 3.26
CA LEU A 18 -8.96 5.01 2.80
C LEU A 18 -9.25 3.70 2.07
N ASP A 19 -10.15 2.86 2.59
CA ASP A 19 -10.56 1.61 1.94
C ASP A 19 -11.17 1.91 0.55
N GLU A 20 -12.11 2.85 0.45
CA GLU A 20 -12.74 3.25 -0.82
C GLU A 20 -11.73 3.82 -1.82
N SER A 21 -10.84 4.70 -1.36
CA SER A 21 -9.84 5.35 -2.21
C SER A 21 -8.77 4.35 -2.71
N ALA A 22 -8.33 3.45 -1.83
CA ALA A 22 -7.39 2.39 -2.17
C ALA A 22 -8.00 1.43 -3.20
N GLU A 23 -9.25 1.00 -3.01
CA GLU A 23 -9.96 0.10 -3.92
C GLU A 23 -10.11 0.72 -5.33
N LYS A 24 -10.44 2.02 -5.43
CA LYS A 24 -10.52 2.75 -6.71
C LYS A 24 -9.23 2.71 -7.52
N VAL A 25 -8.09 2.66 -6.85
CA VAL A 25 -6.75 2.61 -7.47
C VAL A 25 -6.26 1.17 -7.63
N GLY A 26 -7.05 0.19 -7.19
CA GLY A 26 -6.81 -1.24 -7.36
C GLY A 26 -6.03 -1.90 -6.22
N PHE A 27 -5.81 -1.20 -5.11
CA PHE A 27 -5.23 -1.81 -3.91
C PHE A 27 -6.26 -2.66 -3.19
N ILE A 28 -5.80 -3.77 -2.58
CA ILE A 28 -6.65 -4.71 -1.86
C ILE A 28 -6.13 -4.89 -0.43
N ARG A 29 -7.03 -4.83 0.54
CA ARG A 29 -6.74 -5.12 1.95
C ARG A 29 -6.96 -6.60 2.27
N TRP A 30 -5.89 -7.38 2.30
CA TRP A 30 -5.95 -8.84 2.53
C TRP A 30 -5.84 -9.26 4.00
N GLN A 31 -5.27 -8.41 4.87
CA GLN A 31 -4.94 -8.78 6.25
C GLN A 31 -6.03 -8.34 7.25
N TRP A 32 -6.43 -9.27 8.12
CA TRP A 32 -7.24 -8.99 9.30
C TRP A 32 -6.32 -8.77 10.49
N GLU A 33 -6.21 -7.53 10.95
CA GLU A 33 -5.39 -7.13 12.08
C GLU A 33 -6.10 -6.00 12.84
N TYR A 34 -5.88 -5.91 14.16
CA TYR A 34 -6.62 -4.94 15.00
C TYR A 34 -6.11 -3.50 14.90
N TYR A 35 -4.85 -3.32 14.54
CA TYR A 35 -4.17 -2.01 14.57
C TYR A 35 -3.47 -1.61 13.28
N ARG A 36 -3.32 -2.53 12.32
CA ARG A 36 -2.63 -2.28 11.05
C ARG A 36 -3.53 -2.62 9.87
N ALA A 37 -3.77 -1.67 8.99
CA ALA A 37 -4.33 -1.98 7.68
C ALA A 37 -3.19 -2.03 6.66
N THR A 38 -3.18 -3.11 5.89
CA THR A 38 -2.16 -3.35 4.87
C THR A 38 -2.86 -3.42 3.53
N TYR A 39 -2.49 -2.54 2.61
CA TYR A 39 -3.05 -2.46 1.26
C TYR A 39 -2.01 -2.90 0.25
N ASP A 40 -2.36 -3.87 -0.59
CA ASP A 40 -1.45 -4.46 -1.57
C ASP A 40 -1.95 -4.23 -3.00
N TYR A 41 -1.05 -3.83 -3.88
CA TYR A 41 -1.25 -3.76 -5.32
C TYR A 41 -0.29 -4.73 -6.02
N LYS A 42 -0.84 -5.69 -6.77
CA LYS A 42 -0.07 -6.68 -7.52
C LYS A 42 0.34 -6.10 -8.87
N ILE A 43 1.62 -6.22 -9.21
CA ILE A 43 2.20 -5.85 -10.50
C ILE A 43 2.85 -7.10 -11.08
N GLU A 44 2.34 -7.57 -12.22
CA GLU A 44 2.95 -8.69 -12.96
C GLU A 44 3.94 -8.12 -13.99
N PHE A 45 5.17 -8.63 -13.98
CA PHE A 45 6.18 -8.22 -14.95
C PHE A 45 7.05 -9.42 -15.32
N GLU A 46 7.04 -9.78 -16.60
CA GLU A 46 7.68 -10.99 -17.14
C GLU A 46 7.20 -12.26 -16.42
N GLN A 47 8.08 -12.94 -15.68
CA GLN A 47 7.79 -14.16 -14.92
C GLN A 47 7.70 -13.89 -13.41
N ASP A 48 7.85 -12.64 -12.99
CA ASP A 48 7.85 -12.22 -11.59
C ASP A 48 6.55 -11.48 -11.23
N GLU A 49 6.17 -11.61 -9.96
CA GLU A 49 5.09 -10.84 -9.35
C GLU A 49 5.67 -9.89 -8.31
N TYR A 50 5.28 -8.62 -8.36
CA TYR A 50 5.69 -7.60 -7.41
C TYR A 50 4.46 -7.12 -6.64
N PHE A 51 4.62 -6.86 -5.35
CA PHE A 51 3.58 -6.37 -4.48
C PHE A 51 4.01 -5.02 -3.92
N LEU A 52 3.30 -3.98 -4.33
CA LEU A 52 3.40 -2.65 -3.74
C LEU A 52 2.48 -2.60 -2.53
N ARG A 53 3.07 -2.41 -1.35
CA ARG A 53 2.39 -2.47 -0.07
C ARG A 53 2.39 -1.12 0.63
N ILE A 54 1.23 -0.74 1.16
CA ILE A 54 1.06 0.43 2.02
C ILE A 54 0.70 -0.09 3.41
N ASN A 55 1.56 0.19 4.39
CA ASN A 55 1.28 -0.06 5.79
C ASN A 55 0.69 1.18 6.44
N THR A 56 -0.42 0.99 7.13
CA THR A 56 -1.03 2.04 7.95
C THR A 56 -1.24 1.56 9.37
N ARG A 57 -1.32 2.51 10.30
CA ARG A 57 -1.56 2.23 11.71
C ARG A 57 -2.75 3.02 12.22
N ALA A 58 -3.62 2.35 12.97
CA ALA A 58 -4.68 3.01 13.72
C ALA A 58 -4.10 3.90 14.80
N ILE A 59 -4.36 5.20 14.69
CA ILE A 59 -3.99 6.21 15.68
C ILE A 59 -5.17 6.56 16.59
N GLU A 60 -6.40 6.46 16.08
CA GLU A 60 -7.62 6.71 16.83
C GLU A 60 -8.69 5.70 16.42
N GLY A 61 -9.33 5.04 17.39
CA GLY A 61 -10.35 4.02 17.13
C GLY A 61 -9.79 2.60 17.02
N LYS A 62 -10.50 1.74 16.28
CA LYS A 62 -10.19 0.31 16.07
C LYS A 62 -10.63 -0.09 14.67
N LEU A 63 -9.85 -0.91 13.97
CA LEU A 63 -10.07 -1.32 12.56
C LEU A 63 -11.40 -2.07 12.25
N GLU A 64 -12.29 -2.16 13.22
CA GLU A 64 -13.68 -2.63 13.08
C GLU A 64 -14.65 -1.47 12.77
N ARG A 65 -14.23 -0.21 12.96
CA ARG A 65 -15.08 0.97 12.77
C ARG A 65 -14.64 1.81 11.58
N PRO A 66 -15.58 2.24 10.72
CA PRO A 66 -15.28 3.03 9.52
C PRO A 66 -14.65 4.40 9.83
N ASP A 67 -14.95 4.97 11.00
CA ASP A 67 -14.44 6.28 11.47
C ASP A 67 -13.06 6.21 12.12
N THR A 68 -12.39 5.05 12.09
CA THR A 68 -11.05 4.87 12.67
C THR A 68 -10.03 5.65 11.86
N VAL A 69 -9.27 6.52 12.52
CA VAL A 69 -8.23 7.30 11.86
C VAL A 69 -6.96 6.45 11.74
N LEU A 70 -6.49 6.32 10.51
CA LEU A 70 -5.26 5.62 10.14
C LEU A 70 -4.20 6.63 9.71
N ALA A 71 -2.95 6.36 10.05
CA ALA A 71 -1.79 7.05 9.53
C ALA A 71 -0.97 6.12 8.64
N ILE A 72 -0.55 6.57 7.47
CA ILE A 72 0.35 5.81 6.59
C ILE A 72 1.76 5.85 7.19
N GLU A 73 2.31 4.69 7.53
CA GLU A 73 3.64 4.58 8.15
C GLU A 73 4.74 4.36 7.13
N ALA A 74 4.48 3.51 6.13
CA ALA A 74 5.48 3.16 5.13
C ALA A 74 4.85 2.62 3.85
N VAL A 75 5.51 2.92 2.74
CA VAL A 75 5.25 2.31 1.44
C VAL A 75 6.49 1.53 1.00
N TYR A 76 6.29 0.28 0.61
CA TYR A 76 7.40 -0.59 0.22
C TYR A 76 6.95 -1.61 -0.80
N MET A 77 7.92 -2.16 -1.52
CA MET A 77 7.69 -3.14 -2.56
C MET A 77 8.49 -4.41 -2.31
N GLY A 78 7.84 -5.55 -2.47
CA GLY A 78 8.46 -6.87 -2.42
C GLY A 78 8.19 -7.66 -3.69
N ARG A 79 9.16 -8.46 -4.13
CA ARG A 79 9.00 -9.43 -5.20
C ARG A 79 8.55 -10.77 -4.61
N ALA A 80 7.55 -11.40 -5.18
CA ALA A 80 7.11 -12.71 -4.75
C ALA A 80 8.14 -13.77 -5.15
N THR A 81 8.48 -14.60 -4.17
CA THR A 81 9.39 -15.73 -4.30
C THR A 81 8.67 -16.93 -3.70
N PHE A 82 8.32 -17.91 -4.52
CA PHE A 82 7.79 -19.17 -3.99
C PHE A 82 8.97 -20.11 -3.67
N PRO A 83 9.05 -20.73 -2.48
CA PRO A 83 8.07 -20.75 -1.38
C PRO A 83 8.33 -19.72 -0.26
N HIS A 84 9.24 -18.77 -0.45
CA HIS A 84 9.79 -17.91 0.61
C HIS A 84 8.99 -16.62 0.90
N GLY A 85 7.90 -16.37 0.16
CA GLY A 85 7.03 -15.20 0.37
C GLY A 85 7.53 -13.97 -0.39
N LEU A 86 7.62 -12.83 0.27
CA LEU A 86 8.06 -11.58 -0.36
C LEU A 86 9.53 -11.30 -0.04
N GLU A 87 10.32 -11.12 -1.07
CA GLU A 87 11.70 -10.66 -0.99
C GLU A 87 11.75 -9.15 -1.23
N TYR A 88 12.43 -8.42 -0.33
CA TYR A 88 12.46 -6.96 -0.36
C TYR A 88 13.81 -6.38 -0.81
N GLU A 89 14.84 -7.20 -1.02
CA GLU A 89 16.19 -6.72 -1.32
C GLU A 89 16.51 -6.71 -2.82
N SER A 90 15.68 -7.39 -3.63
CA SER A 90 15.83 -7.42 -5.09
C SER A 90 15.65 -6.03 -5.71
N GLU A 91 16.47 -5.74 -6.72
CA GLU A 91 16.29 -4.57 -7.57
C GLU A 91 14.97 -4.67 -8.33
N VAL A 92 14.19 -3.59 -8.34
CA VAL A 92 12.89 -3.58 -9.00
C VAL A 92 13.01 -2.95 -10.39
N PRO A 93 12.54 -3.62 -11.46
CA PRO A 93 12.59 -3.08 -12.81
C PRO A 93 11.94 -1.70 -12.93
N ALA A 94 12.53 -0.83 -13.75
CA ALA A 94 12.00 0.52 -14.00
C ALA A 94 10.52 0.54 -14.46
N PRO A 95 10.03 -0.39 -15.30
CA PRO A 95 8.61 -0.43 -15.65
C PRO A 95 7.69 -0.70 -14.45
N VAL A 96 8.13 -1.57 -13.52
CA VAL A 96 7.39 -1.87 -12.29
C VAL A 96 7.37 -0.65 -11.38
N MET A 97 8.53 -0.01 -11.17
CA MET A 97 8.61 1.24 -10.40
C MET A 97 7.74 2.35 -10.97
N LYS A 98 7.68 2.49 -12.30
CA LYS A 98 6.82 3.48 -12.96
C LYS A 98 5.34 3.23 -12.68
N THR A 99 4.90 1.99 -12.77
CA THR A 99 3.52 1.59 -12.42
C THR A 99 3.23 1.86 -10.95
N ALA A 100 4.16 1.50 -10.06
CA ALA A 100 4.02 1.76 -8.63
C ALA A 100 3.85 3.26 -8.33
N SER A 101 4.75 4.11 -8.86
CA SER A 101 4.67 5.57 -8.65
C SER A 101 3.38 6.17 -9.20
N ALA A 102 2.88 5.68 -10.34
CA ALA A 102 1.61 6.14 -10.89
C ALA A 102 0.43 5.84 -9.94
N ARG A 103 0.36 4.61 -9.41
CA ARG A 103 -0.69 4.22 -8.44
C ARG A 103 -0.59 4.99 -7.13
N LEU A 104 0.61 5.21 -6.61
CA LEU A 104 0.79 6.02 -5.40
C LEU A 104 0.35 7.47 -5.63
N SER A 105 0.67 8.05 -6.79
CA SER A 105 0.22 9.41 -7.13
C SER A 105 -1.30 9.51 -7.26
N GLU A 106 -1.95 8.52 -7.88
CA GLU A 106 -3.42 8.49 -8.01
C GLU A 106 -4.08 8.40 -6.63
N LEU A 107 -3.58 7.51 -5.76
CA LEU A 107 -4.08 7.38 -4.39
C LEU A 107 -3.88 8.67 -3.58
N LYS A 108 -2.70 9.30 -3.71
CA LYS A 108 -2.42 10.58 -3.05
C LYS A 108 -3.42 11.66 -3.44
N GLN A 109 -3.72 11.79 -4.74
CA GLN A 109 -4.68 12.77 -5.23
C GLN A 109 -6.08 12.54 -4.69
N LEU A 110 -6.50 11.28 -4.51
CA LEU A 110 -7.76 10.98 -3.85
C LEU A 110 -7.74 11.40 -2.38
N LEU A 111 -6.69 11.05 -1.63
CA LEU A 111 -6.63 11.35 -0.20
C LEU A 111 -6.48 12.84 0.14
N GLU A 112 -6.02 13.67 -0.81
CA GLU A 112 -5.88 15.12 -0.67
C GLU A 112 -7.06 15.93 -1.24
N ALA A 113 -8.05 15.28 -1.88
CA ALA A 113 -9.21 15.92 -2.50
C ALA A 113 -10.31 16.30 -1.48
#